data_AF-A0A433DMY4-F1
#
_entry.id   AF-A0A433DMY4-F1
#
_cell.length_a   1.000
_cell.length_b   1.000
_cell.length_c   1.000
_cell.angle_alpha   90.00
_cell.angle_beta   90.00
_cell.angle_gamma   90.00
#
_symmetry.space_group_name_H-M   'P 1'
#
loop_
_entity.id
_entity.type
_entity.pdbx_description
1 polymer ?
#
loop_
_entity_poly.entity_id
_entity_poly.type
_entity_poly.pdbx_seq_one_letter_code
_entity_poly.pdbx_strand_id
1 'polypeptide(L)'
;MSKETKYICTGFAFNPTIPNSNTIIMGQIVQITPLIDPSMAMYVHHYIVYACDSKSPKYQQMLNKPTECSTSNFFILDICPLGVYYPHADQIWAPGTGALTFPANIGLPFSNASDTFDTSSLVIEVHYNNDEPNITPNLTDISGLSITYTTTEHEHDAGLISIGNPFVFGGFMPFGSSKVEKQVHCRVIQFHVAM
;
A
#
# COMPACT_ATOMS: atom_id res chain seq x y z
N MET A 1 -5.23 12.60 17.10
CA MET A 1 -3.79 12.49 16.76
C MET A 1 -2.98 13.20 17.85
N SER A 2 -1.80 12.70 18.25
CA SER A 2 -1.06 13.20 19.44
C SER A 2 0.45 13.39 19.21
N LYS A 3 0.92 13.22 17.98
CA LYS A 3 2.30 13.44 17.53
C LYS A 3 2.22 14.25 16.24
N GLU A 4 3.26 15.01 15.93
CA GLU A 4 3.38 15.81 14.72
C GLU A 4 3.26 14.96 13.45
N THR A 5 3.98 13.84 13.42
CA THR A 5 3.90 12.85 12.34
C THR A 5 3.47 11.49 12.88
N LYS A 6 2.52 10.84 12.19
CA LYS A 6 2.14 9.44 12.46
C LYS A 6 1.92 8.67 11.17
N TYR A 7 2.42 7.43 11.16
CA TYR A 7 2.14 6.45 10.12
C TYR A 7 1.25 5.37 10.72
N ILE A 8 0.01 5.27 10.23
CA ILE A 8 -0.99 4.34 10.76
C ILE A 8 -1.33 3.30 9.71
N CYS A 9 -1.16 2.04 10.07
CA CYS A 9 -1.39 0.86 9.26
C CYS A 9 -2.66 0.16 9.71
N THR A 10 -3.56 -0.11 8.77
CA THR A 10 -4.76 -0.92 9.00
C THR A 10 -4.84 -2.02 7.97
N GLY A 11 -4.80 -3.27 8.42
CA GLY A 11 -4.94 -4.45 7.56
C GLY A 11 -6.39 -4.76 7.24
N PHE A 12 -6.65 -5.27 6.05
CA PHE A 12 -7.97 -5.73 5.63
C PHE A 12 -7.85 -6.86 4.61
N ALA A 13 -8.83 -7.76 4.63
CA ALA A 13 -8.92 -8.83 3.66
C ALA A 13 -9.67 -8.37 2.41
N PHE A 14 -9.11 -8.59 1.23
CA PHE A 14 -9.75 -8.39 -0.06
C PHE A 14 -10.13 -9.75 -0.65
N ASN A 15 -11.29 -10.25 -0.22
CA ASN A 15 -11.82 -11.57 -0.59
C ASN A 15 -13.24 -11.42 -1.11
N PRO A 16 -13.45 -10.82 -2.30
CA PRO A 16 -14.77 -10.75 -2.88
C PRO A 16 -15.36 -12.16 -3.07
N THR A 17 -16.67 -12.29 -2.90
CA THR A 17 -17.37 -13.58 -3.00
C THR A 17 -18.39 -13.58 -4.12
N ILE A 18 -18.79 -14.78 -4.56
CA ILE A 18 -19.95 -14.95 -5.45
C ILE A 18 -21.19 -14.36 -4.76
N PRO A 19 -22.05 -13.60 -5.46
CA PRO A 19 -23.31 -13.10 -4.89
C PRO A 19 -24.11 -14.21 -4.23
N ASN A 20 -24.53 -14.00 -2.99
CA ASN A 20 -25.29 -14.97 -2.18
C ASN A 20 -24.53 -16.26 -1.82
N SER A 21 -23.19 -16.25 -1.86
CA SER A 21 -22.34 -17.36 -1.42
C SER A 21 -21.14 -16.87 -0.61
N ASN A 22 -20.57 -17.78 0.18
CA ASN A 22 -19.31 -17.56 0.90
C ASN A 22 -18.08 -18.00 0.07
N THR A 23 -18.27 -18.43 -1.17
CA THR A 23 -17.18 -18.82 -2.07
C THR A 23 -16.42 -17.57 -2.52
N ILE A 24 -15.15 -17.49 -2.13
CA ILE A 24 -14.21 -16.46 -2.60
C ILE A 24 -13.97 -16.67 -4.10
N ILE A 25 -14.01 -15.57 -4.85
CA ILE A 25 -13.70 -15.57 -6.29
C ILE A 25 -12.26 -15.15 -6.52
N MET A 26 -11.69 -15.63 -7.62
CA MET A 26 -10.41 -15.14 -8.14
C MET A 26 -10.68 -14.12 -9.24
N GLY A 27 -9.71 -13.26 -9.47
CA GLY A 27 -9.80 -12.25 -10.52
C GLY A 27 -8.62 -11.30 -10.48
N GLN A 28 -8.81 -10.13 -11.08
CA GLN A 28 -7.80 -9.09 -11.16
C GLN A 28 -8.36 -7.74 -10.70
N ILE A 29 -7.59 -7.02 -9.86
CA ILE A 29 -7.85 -5.63 -9.51
C ILE A 29 -7.50 -4.76 -10.72
N VAL A 30 -8.44 -3.92 -11.17
CA VAL A 30 -8.27 -3.04 -12.34
C VAL A 30 -8.18 -1.57 -11.94
N GLN A 31 -8.61 -1.22 -10.72
CA GLN A 31 -8.44 0.13 -10.20
C GLN A 31 -8.38 0.17 -8.67
N ILE A 32 -7.50 1.01 -8.13
CA ILE A 32 -7.45 1.38 -6.72
C ILE A 32 -7.56 2.89 -6.60
N THR A 33 -8.59 3.38 -5.93
CA THR A 33 -8.86 4.82 -5.76
C THR A 33 -8.83 5.18 -4.27
N PRO A 34 -8.04 6.17 -3.83
CA PRO A 34 -8.14 6.68 -2.47
C PRO A 34 -9.47 7.43 -2.27
N LEU A 35 -10.11 7.18 -1.14
CA LEU A 35 -11.31 7.89 -0.70
C LEU A 35 -10.92 8.71 0.52
N ILE A 36 -10.67 10.00 0.35
CA ILE A 36 -10.22 10.88 1.44
C ILE A 36 -11.42 11.57 2.05
N ASP A 37 -11.54 11.50 3.38
CA ASP A 37 -12.45 12.33 4.15
C ASP A 37 -12.04 13.80 3.96
N PRO A 38 -12.91 14.65 3.38
CA PRO A 38 -12.60 16.06 3.17
C PRO A 38 -12.19 16.80 4.45
N SER A 39 -12.70 16.38 5.62
CA SER A 39 -12.34 16.98 6.91
C SER A 39 -10.91 16.65 7.35
N MET A 40 -10.34 15.56 6.82
CA MET A 40 -9.00 15.08 7.13
C MET A 40 -7.97 15.39 6.05
N ALA A 41 -8.39 15.88 4.89
CA ALA A 41 -7.52 16.14 3.74
C ALA A 41 -6.28 16.99 4.08
N MET A 42 -6.39 17.95 4.99
CA MET A 42 -5.25 18.79 5.41
C MET A 42 -4.22 18.06 6.28
N TYR A 43 -4.60 16.95 6.92
CA TYR A 43 -3.72 16.16 7.79
C TYR A 43 -3.14 14.95 7.09
N VAL A 44 -3.80 14.44 6.04
CA VAL A 44 -3.32 13.30 5.28
C VAL A 44 -2.22 13.76 4.34
N HIS A 45 -0.99 13.34 4.61
CA HIS A 45 0.15 13.62 3.77
C HIS A 45 0.24 12.65 2.58
N HIS A 46 0.05 11.33 2.79
CA HIS A 46 -0.08 10.33 1.72
C HIS A 46 -0.73 9.03 2.20
N TYR A 47 -1.14 8.19 1.23
CA TYR A 47 -1.61 6.81 1.44
C TYR A 47 -0.65 5.83 0.78
N ILE A 48 -0.45 4.64 1.32
CA ILE A 48 0.24 3.54 0.63
C ILE A 48 -0.59 2.28 0.82
N VAL A 49 -0.68 1.43 -0.20
CA VAL A 49 -1.28 0.09 -0.05
C VAL A 49 -0.21 -0.95 -0.23
N TYR A 50 -0.09 -1.88 0.71
CA TYR A 50 0.82 -3.01 0.64
C TYR A 50 0.07 -4.33 0.54
N ALA A 51 0.70 -5.31 -0.11
CA ALA A 51 0.35 -6.72 0.01
C ALA A 51 1.25 -7.39 1.06
N CYS A 52 0.66 -8.24 1.88
CA CYS A 52 1.24 -8.77 3.10
C CYS A 52 1.24 -10.30 3.13
N ASP A 53 2.18 -10.87 3.87
CA ASP A 53 2.09 -12.28 4.25
C ASP A 53 0.92 -12.48 5.22
N SER A 54 -0.16 -13.06 4.71
CA SER A 54 -1.38 -13.35 5.46
C SER A 54 -1.16 -14.26 6.67
N LYS A 55 -0.11 -15.09 6.64
CA LYS A 55 0.25 -16.04 7.71
C LYS A 55 1.05 -15.39 8.83
N SER A 56 1.54 -14.16 8.62
CA SER A 56 2.30 -13.45 9.64
C SER A 56 1.43 -13.12 10.85
N PRO A 57 1.83 -13.51 12.08
CA PRO A 57 1.13 -13.12 13.30
C PRO A 57 1.05 -11.60 13.48
N LYS A 58 2.01 -10.84 12.92
CA LYS A 58 2.01 -9.38 12.98
C LYS A 58 0.94 -8.78 12.04
N TYR A 59 0.63 -9.42 10.91
CA TYR A 59 -0.51 -9.01 10.06
C TYR A 59 -1.84 -9.12 10.82
N GLN A 60 -2.03 -10.21 11.56
CA GLN A 60 -3.23 -10.41 12.37
C GLN A 60 -3.41 -9.34 13.46
N GLN A 61 -2.34 -8.69 13.92
CA GLN A 61 -2.42 -7.61 14.90
C GLN A 61 -3.00 -6.32 14.34
N MET A 62 -2.86 -6.08 13.03
CA MET A 62 -3.35 -4.88 12.35
C MET A 62 -4.65 -5.12 11.55
N LEU A 63 -5.09 -6.37 11.44
CA LEU A 63 -6.33 -6.71 10.75
C LEU A 63 -7.53 -6.00 11.42
N ASN A 64 -8.19 -5.14 10.65
CA ASN A 64 -9.29 -4.27 11.08
C ASN A 64 -8.96 -3.40 12.31
N LYS A 65 -7.66 -3.16 12.55
CA LYS A 65 -7.19 -2.46 13.74
C LYS A 65 -6.07 -1.47 13.39
N PRO A 66 -6.33 -0.15 13.49
CA PRO A 66 -5.32 0.87 13.29
C PRO A 66 -4.14 0.68 14.26
N THR A 67 -2.94 0.57 13.69
CA THR A 67 -1.69 0.29 14.42
C THR A 67 -0.58 1.21 13.89
N GLU A 68 0.35 1.68 14.74
CA GLU A 68 1.49 2.45 14.23
C GLU A 68 2.37 1.56 13.32
N CYS A 69 2.65 2.00 12.09
CA CYS A 69 3.37 1.22 11.07
C CYS A 69 4.82 0.91 11.42
N SER A 70 5.39 1.69 12.33
CA SER A 70 6.78 1.56 12.77
C SER A 70 6.87 1.87 14.27
N THR A 71 7.28 0.87 15.03
CA THR A 71 7.59 0.95 16.47
C THR A 71 8.88 0.17 16.72
N SER A 72 9.35 0.12 17.98
CA SER A 72 10.55 -0.67 18.31
C SER A 72 10.43 -2.18 18.03
N ASN A 73 9.19 -2.72 17.97
CA ASN A 73 8.95 -4.17 17.82
C ASN A 73 8.17 -4.52 16.54
N PHE A 74 7.74 -3.52 15.78
CA PHE A 74 6.88 -3.68 14.62
C PHE A 74 7.37 -2.78 13.51
N PHE A 75 7.59 -3.36 12.33
CA PHE A 75 7.90 -2.63 11.13
C PHE A 75 7.13 -3.23 9.97
N ILE A 76 6.36 -2.41 9.26
CA ILE A 76 5.40 -2.87 8.25
C ILE A 76 6.07 -3.69 7.14
N LEU A 77 7.27 -3.32 6.71
CA LEU A 77 7.96 -3.99 5.60
C LEU A 77 8.52 -5.37 5.94
N ASP A 78 8.64 -5.70 7.23
CA ASP A 78 8.95 -7.08 7.66
C ASP A 78 7.80 -8.05 7.32
N ILE A 79 6.62 -7.51 7.01
CA ILE A 79 5.35 -8.24 6.88
C ILE A 79 4.77 -8.05 5.49
N CYS A 80 4.88 -6.83 4.96
CA CYS A 80 4.28 -6.39 3.71
C CYS A 80 5.35 -5.75 2.80
N PRO A 81 6.19 -6.57 2.16
CA PRO A 81 7.33 -6.08 1.39
C PRO A 81 6.92 -5.50 0.02
N LEU A 82 5.69 -5.76 -0.45
CA LEU A 82 5.22 -5.35 -1.76
C LEU A 82 4.24 -4.19 -1.64
N GLY A 83 4.62 -3.01 -2.14
CA GLY A 83 3.68 -1.91 -2.32
C GLY A 83 2.89 -2.08 -3.62
N VAL A 84 1.57 -2.13 -3.47
CA VAL A 84 0.58 -2.28 -4.54
C VAL A 84 0.19 -0.93 -5.12
N TYR A 85 0.07 0.07 -4.25
CA TYR A 85 -0.27 1.44 -4.62
C TYR A 85 0.65 2.40 -3.90
N TYR A 86 1.38 3.19 -4.68
CA TYR A 86 2.09 4.35 -4.19
C TYR A 86 1.50 5.58 -4.89
N PRO A 87 1.14 6.63 -4.16
CA PRO A 87 0.91 7.91 -4.76
C PRO A 87 2.21 8.33 -5.44
N HIS A 88 2.10 8.42 -6.77
CA HIS A 88 3.11 8.88 -7.72
C HIS A 88 4.20 9.77 -7.10
N ALA A 89 5.46 9.40 -7.33
CA ALA A 89 6.65 10.08 -6.79
C ALA A 89 6.82 11.54 -7.27
N ASP A 90 6.10 11.95 -8.31
CA ASP A 90 5.97 13.34 -8.77
C ASP A 90 4.97 14.17 -7.93
N GLN A 91 4.26 13.53 -6.99
CA GLN A 91 3.24 14.12 -6.13
C GLN A 91 3.39 13.67 -4.66
N ILE A 92 4.64 13.55 -4.18
CA ILE A 92 5.02 13.18 -2.80
C ILE A 92 4.35 14.08 -1.72
N TRP A 93 3.76 15.21 -2.11
CA TRP A 93 3.21 16.27 -1.26
C TRP A 93 1.76 16.63 -1.59
N ALA A 94 0.89 15.65 -1.86
CA ALA A 94 -0.55 15.92 -2.01
C ALA A 94 -1.42 14.80 -1.40
N PRO A 95 -2.48 15.14 -0.65
CA PRO A 95 -3.47 14.19 -0.18
C PRO A 95 -4.14 13.52 -1.39
N GLY A 96 -3.79 12.25 -1.64
CA GLY A 96 -4.40 11.43 -2.68
C GLY A 96 -3.96 11.82 -4.09
N THR A 97 -3.10 11.00 -4.67
CA THR A 97 -3.02 10.95 -6.13
C THR A 97 -4.34 10.42 -6.69
N GLY A 98 -4.57 10.65 -7.99
CA GLY A 98 -5.67 10.01 -8.68
C GLY A 98 -5.65 8.48 -8.55
N ALA A 99 -6.73 7.85 -8.99
CA ALA A 99 -6.82 6.40 -9.00
C ALA A 99 -5.63 5.77 -9.75
N LEU A 100 -5.08 4.68 -9.20
CA LEU A 100 -4.25 3.75 -9.98
C LEU A 100 -5.19 2.91 -10.82
N THR A 101 -5.26 3.21 -12.12
CA THR A 101 -6.05 2.46 -13.10
C THR A 101 -5.10 1.62 -13.96
N PHE A 102 -5.30 0.31 -13.98
CA PHE A 102 -4.56 -0.59 -14.86
C PHE A 102 -5.04 -0.44 -16.32
N PRO A 103 -4.20 -0.75 -17.32
CA PRO A 103 -4.64 -0.84 -18.71
C PRO A 103 -5.83 -1.79 -18.88
N ALA A 104 -6.69 -1.55 -19.87
CA ALA A 104 -7.98 -2.24 -20.00
C ALA A 104 -7.94 -3.78 -20.14
N ASN A 105 -6.78 -4.34 -20.49
CA ASN A 105 -6.55 -5.78 -20.69
C ASN A 105 -5.57 -6.38 -19.66
N ILE A 106 -5.33 -5.69 -18.54
CA ILE A 106 -4.38 -6.08 -17.51
C ILE A 106 -5.00 -5.76 -16.15
N GLY A 107 -4.77 -6.62 -15.16
CA GLY A 107 -5.02 -6.25 -13.76
C GLY A 107 -4.16 -7.05 -12.80
N LEU A 108 -4.17 -6.65 -11.54
CA LEU A 108 -3.37 -7.26 -10.49
C LEU A 108 -4.10 -8.47 -9.90
N PRO A 109 -3.57 -9.71 -10.02
CA PRO A 109 -4.27 -10.90 -9.58
C PRO A 109 -4.48 -10.93 -8.06
N PHE A 110 -5.63 -11.45 -7.62
CA PHE A 110 -5.99 -11.65 -6.21
C PHE A 110 -6.56 -13.06 -5.95
N SER A 111 -6.52 -13.46 -4.68
CA SER A 111 -7.00 -14.77 -4.19
C SER A 111 -6.31 -15.98 -4.83
N ASN A 112 -5.01 -15.84 -5.13
CA ASN A 112 -4.18 -16.97 -5.55
C ASN A 112 -3.52 -17.61 -4.33
N ALA A 113 -4.09 -18.71 -3.85
CA ALA A 113 -3.63 -19.41 -2.65
C ALA A 113 -2.17 -19.93 -2.71
N SER A 114 -1.55 -19.96 -3.89
CA SER A 114 -0.15 -20.36 -4.06
C SER A 114 0.83 -19.19 -3.89
N ASP A 115 0.35 -17.95 -3.89
CA ASP A 115 1.16 -16.74 -3.68
C ASP A 115 1.11 -16.31 -2.21
N THR A 116 2.29 -16.08 -1.62
CA THR A 116 2.41 -15.68 -0.21
C THR A 116 2.02 -14.21 -0.01
N PHE A 117 2.23 -13.38 -1.02
CA PHE A 117 1.92 -11.95 -0.99
C PHE A 117 0.79 -11.64 -1.97
N ASP A 118 -0.15 -12.56 -2.11
CA ASP A 118 -1.33 -12.33 -2.93
C ASP A 118 -2.08 -11.07 -2.45
N THR A 119 -2.77 -10.40 -3.36
CA THR A 119 -3.46 -9.15 -3.01
C THR A 119 -4.78 -9.37 -2.27
N SER A 120 -4.92 -10.52 -1.58
CA SER A 120 -6.04 -10.80 -0.67
C SER A 120 -5.81 -10.27 0.74
N SER A 121 -4.54 -10.05 1.13
CA SER A 121 -4.17 -9.54 2.46
C SER A 121 -3.45 -8.21 2.32
N LEU A 122 -4.22 -7.13 2.45
CA LEU A 122 -3.77 -5.78 2.17
C LEU A 122 -3.64 -4.96 3.44
N VAL A 123 -2.75 -3.97 3.42
CA VAL A 123 -2.64 -2.93 4.45
C VAL A 123 -2.71 -1.58 3.80
N ILE A 124 -3.56 -0.71 4.32
CA ILE A 124 -3.49 0.72 4.05
C ILE A 124 -2.62 1.39 5.12
N GLU A 125 -1.55 2.06 4.68
CA GLU A 125 -0.77 2.99 5.48
C GLU A 125 -1.23 4.41 5.18
N VAL A 126 -1.49 5.18 6.23
CA VAL A 126 -1.79 6.60 6.15
C VAL A 126 -0.72 7.35 6.92
N HIS A 127 -0.01 8.23 6.22
CA HIS A 127 0.91 9.18 6.83
C HIS A 127 0.14 10.46 7.13
N TYR A 128 0.03 10.79 8.41
CA TYR A 128 -0.56 12.03 8.89
C TYR A 128 0.51 13.00 9.35
N ASN A 129 0.36 14.26 8.94
CA ASN A 129 1.05 15.40 9.53
C ASN A 129 0.04 16.31 10.22
N ASN A 130 0.34 16.66 11.46
CA ASN A 130 -0.43 17.60 12.27
C ASN A 130 0.53 18.42 13.13
N ASP A 131 0.90 19.60 12.64
CA ASP A 131 1.86 20.50 13.28
C ASP A 131 1.38 21.01 14.65
N GLU A 132 0.05 20.97 14.90
CA GLU A 132 -0.57 21.50 16.12
C GLU A 132 -1.47 20.46 16.83
N PRO A 133 -0.90 19.33 17.28
CA PRO A 133 -1.67 18.20 17.80
C PRO A 133 -2.37 18.51 19.13
N ASN A 134 -1.91 19.55 19.84
CA ASN A 134 -2.55 20.04 21.06
C ASN A 134 -3.80 20.91 20.78
N ILE A 135 -3.86 21.54 19.60
CA ILE A 135 -4.98 22.40 19.18
C ILE A 135 -6.08 21.56 18.53
N THR A 136 -5.70 20.50 17.82
CA THR A 136 -6.63 19.60 17.11
C THR A 136 -6.56 18.18 17.66
N PRO A 137 -6.85 17.97 18.96
CA PRO A 137 -6.85 16.63 19.53
C PRO A 137 -8.03 15.81 18.97
N ASN A 138 -7.90 14.48 19.04
CA ASN A 138 -9.02 13.55 18.81
C ASN A 138 -9.70 13.59 17.42
N LEU A 139 -9.00 14.06 16.38
CA LEU A 139 -9.43 13.89 14.99
C LEU A 139 -9.69 12.40 14.67
N THR A 140 -10.79 12.15 13.96
CA THR A 140 -11.16 10.83 13.46
C THR A 140 -11.13 10.87 11.94
N ASP A 141 -10.42 9.92 11.35
CA ASP A 141 -10.38 9.74 9.90
C ASP A 141 -11.24 8.54 9.50
N ILE A 142 -12.09 8.74 8.50
CA ILE A 142 -12.90 7.70 7.85
C ILE A 142 -12.48 7.47 6.39
N SER A 143 -11.32 8.01 6.00
CA SER A 143 -10.74 7.75 4.70
C SER A 143 -10.46 6.27 4.47
N GLY A 144 -10.42 5.86 3.21
CA GLY A 144 -10.22 4.48 2.81
C GLY A 144 -9.90 4.34 1.33
N LEU A 145 -10.35 3.24 0.74
CA LEU A 145 -10.07 2.87 -0.64
C LEU A 145 -11.36 2.39 -1.32
N SER A 146 -11.47 2.69 -2.62
CA SER A 146 -12.36 1.98 -3.54
C SER A 146 -11.52 1.08 -4.42
N ILE A 147 -11.79 -0.22 -4.40
CA ILE A 147 -11.09 -1.21 -5.24
C ILE A 147 -12.10 -1.75 -6.25
N THR A 148 -11.80 -1.54 -7.53
CA THR A 148 -12.57 -2.11 -8.65
C THR A 148 -11.82 -3.33 -9.19
N TYR A 149 -12.55 -4.42 -9.40
CA TYR A 149 -11.99 -5.68 -9.86
C TYR A 149 -12.87 -6.33 -10.93
N THR A 150 -12.29 -7.28 -11.66
CA THR A 150 -12.97 -8.12 -12.65
C THR A 150 -12.67 -9.58 -12.38
N THR A 151 -13.64 -10.45 -12.69
CA THR A 151 -13.46 -11.92 -12.74
C THR A 151 -13.32 -12.43 -14.17
N THR A 152 -13.43 -11.54 -15.16
CA THR A 152 -13.15 -11.89 -16.56
C THR A 152 -11.65 -12.02 -16.71
N GLU A 153 -11.20 -13.18 -17.16
CA GLU A 153 -9.79 -13.47 -17.37
C GLU A 153 -9.22 -12.53 -18.43
N HIS A 154 -8.26 -11.70 -18.03
CA HIS A 154 -7.43 -10.97 -18.98
C HIS A 154 -6.27 -11.84 -19.46
N GLU A 155 -5.76 -11.53 -20.66
CA GLU A 155 -4.63 -12.24 -21.27
C GLU A 155 -3.33 -12.13 -20.45
N HIS A 156 -3.20 -11.08 -19.62
CA HIS A 156 -1.99 -10.79 -18.86
C HIS A 156 -2.29 -10.35 -17.43
N ASP A 157 -1.49 -10.85 -16.49
CA ASP A 157 -1.43 -10.38 -15.11
C ASP A 157 -0.46 -9.20 -14.97
N ALA A 158 -0.81 -8.23 -14.12
CA ALA A 158 0.14 -7.25 -13.64
C ALA A 158 1.07 -7.89 -12.59
N GLY A 159 2.37 -7.63 -12.74
CA GLY A 159 3.37 -7.93 -11.72
C GLY A 159 3.86 -6.67 -11.03
N LEU A 160 4.25 -6.78 -9.76
CA LEU A 160 4.86 -5.71 -8.99
C LEU A 160 6.35 -5.98 -8.81
N ILE A 161 7.19 -5.00 -9.11
CA ILE A 161 8.61 -5.02 -8.81
C ILE A 161 9.02 -3.69 -8.19
N SER A 162 9.67 -3.76 -7.03
CA SER A 162 10.24 -2.60 -6.37
C SER A 162 11.75 -2.60 -6.56
N ILE A 163 12.28 -1.54 -7.17
CA ILE A 163 13.71 -1.39 -7.47
C ILE A 163 14.21 -0.10 -6.82
N GLY A 164 15.40 -0.15 -6.24
CA GLY A 164 16.03 1.03 -5.66
C GLY A 164 15.88 1.08 -4.14
N ASN A 165 15.58 2.26 -3.62
CA ASN A 165 15.41 2.52 -2.19
C ASN A 165 14.09 3.27 -1.93
N PRO A 166 12.94 2.62 -2.18
CA PRO A 166 11.62 3.25 -2.15
C PRO A 166 11.25 3.84 -0.78
N PHE A 167 11.86 3.33 0.29
CA PHE A 167 11.62 3.75 1.67
C PHE A 167 12.72 4.63 2.25
N VAL A 168 13.67 5.06 1.41
CA VAL A 168 14.72 6.01 1.79
C VAL A 168 15.57 5.54 2.99
N PHE A 169 15.76 4.22 3.20
CA PHE A 169 16.66 3.65 4.23
C PHE A 169 18.15 3.92 3.98
N GLY A 170 18.47 4.72 2.97
CA GLY A 170 19.85 4.97 2.60
C GLY A 170 20.47 5.92 3.59
N GLY A 171 21.78 5.81 3.81
CA GLY A 171 22.50 6.77 4.64
C GLY A 171 22.24 8.23 4.23
N PHE A 172 22.27 9.11 5.23
CA PHE A 172 22.08 10.55 5.08
C PHE A 172 22.90 11.11 3.92
N MET A 173 22.31 12.05 3.17
CA MET A 173 23.08 12.87 2.26
C MET A 173 24.07 13.71 3.08
N PRO A 174 25.39 13.64 2.83
CA PRO A 174 26.35 14.44 3.56
C PRO A 174 26.10 15.93 3.33
N PHE A 175 26.10 16.72 4.40
CA PHE A 175 26.00 18.18 4.31
C PHE A 175 27.09 18.75 3.38
N GLY A 176 26.73 19.76 2.58
CA GLY A 176 27.66 20.44 1.68
C GLY A 176 27.95 19.72 0.36
N SER A 177 27.41 18.52 0.15
CA SER A 177 27.49 17.85 -1.15
C SER A 177 26.45 18.41 -2.12
N SER A 178 26.88 18.85 -3.31
CA SER A 178 25.95 19.30 -4.36
C SER A 178 25.23 18.14 -5.06
N LYS A 179 25.77 16.93 -4.97
CA LYS A 179 25.20 15.70 -5.54
C LYS A 179 25.73 14.47 -4.80
N VAL A 180 24.86 13.51 -4.53
CA VAL A 180 25.22 12.14 -4.13
C VAL A 180 24.51 11.19 -5.08
N GLU A 181 25.25 10.29 -5.69
CA GLU A 181 24.69 9.29 -6.61
C GLU A 181 24.67 7.92 -5.91
N LYS A 182 23.52 7.25 -5.99
CA LYS A 182 23.34 5.88 -5.52
C LYS A 182 22.79 5.07 -6.68
N GLN A 183 23.47 3.99 -7.03
CA GLN A 183 23.08 3.11 -8.14
C GLN A 183 22.62 1.76 -7.59
N VAL A 184 21.49 1.27 -8.08
CA VAL A 184 20.97 -0.06 -7.76
C VAL A 184 20.87 -0.85 -9.06
N HIS A 185 21.51 -2.02 -9.08
CA HIS A 185 21.56 -2.89 -10.25
C HIS A 185 20.79 -4.18 -9.96
N CYS A 186 19.69 -4.38 -10.68
CA CYS A 186 18.95 -5.63 -10.66
C CYS A 186 19.25 -6.40 -11.95
N ARG A 187 19.90 -7.55 -11.84
CA ARG A 187 20.07 -8.45 -12.98
C ARG A 187 18.85 -9.36 -13.04
N VAL A 188 18.09 -9.25 -14.12
CA VAL A 188 17.01 -10.18 -14.43
C VAL A 188 17.65 -11.53 -14.81
N ILE A 189 17.44 -12.54 -13.98
CA ILE A 189 17.99 -13.89 -14.20
C ILE A 189 17.02 -14.72 -15.06
N GLN A 190 15.72 -14.57 -14.85
CA GLN A 190 14.66 -15.22 -15.64
C GLN A 190 13.31 -14.53 -15.39
N PHE A 191 12.57 -14.17 -16.45
CA PHE A 191 11.13 -13.87 -16.35
C PHE A 191 10.37 -15.14 -16.76
N HIS A 192 9.63 -15.72 -15.84
CA HIS A 192 8.60 -16.69 -16.21
C HIS A 192 7.31 -15.90 -16.39
N VAL A 193 6.90 -15.70 -17.64
CA VAL A 193 5.52 -15.34 -17.94
C VAL A 193 4.75 -16.65 -17.83
N ALA A 194 3.94 -16.81 -16.79
CA ALA A 194 2.91 -17.84 -16.80
C ALA A 194 1.92 -17.42 -17.89
N MET A 195 1.95 -18.12 -19.03
CA MET A 195 0.88 -18.11 -20.01
C MET A 195 -0.22 -19.09 -19.58
#